data_AF-A0A3M6UKX7-F1
#
_entry.id   AF-A0A3M6UKX7-F1
#
_cell.length_a   1.000
_cell.length_b   1.000
_cell.length_c   1.000
_cell.angle_alpha   90.00
_cell.angle_beta   90.00
_cell.angle_gamma   90.00
#
_symmetry.space_group_name_H-M   'P 1'
#
loop_
_entity.id
_entity.type
_entity.pdbx_description
1 polymer ?
#
loop_
_entity_poly.entity_id
_entity_poly.type
_entity_poly.pdbx_seq_one_letter_code
_entity_poly.pdbx_strand_id
1 'polypeptide(L)'
;MAQPHVFLFILSLLLLLSLVTSEMAKREAHQCEDPLAGTCKQTCDENCKMSCPSINKPCEQLCEYGPCDMKCATKDSCLQEQWCEMYAPQTCGVVRCTSTNCTQKCDDGACNLTCRVRSQCRQDCIGGSCRAFCKAKERCVQNCVDGRCPMRCVSHQCQQSCQVGACSLKCRTGKECDQQCSSDCPLVSCHSKEGSCKQLGNGGKKMIIRAKTVGYQECRSGNCQQKCTTDIRCYQNCGGSCNQECNSGKSCEQYCTIDGNCDQTCSSNKCLQRCGQGRNCKMTCGATLQCEQRCPQGGCQGVCNSPSCFQLCDSGNCSFECKGPHCHQNCSGGGCTLSCPVGAKSCVQHCPAQNCSITRKEDGHFMVKNTSDDYGIHFNGIETKTNSGSVWLPCSLNFRNVFAFYAVWIVSTYILT
;
A
#
# COMPACT_ATOMS: atom_id res chain seq x y z
N MET A 1 -10.08 -20.69 -71.47
CA MET A 1 -9.28 -19.57 -72.00
C MET A 1 -9.72 -18.31 -71.28
N ALA A 2 -8.86 -17.68 -70.47
CA ALA A 2 -9.20 -16.44 -69.76
C ALA A 2 -8.97 -15.22 -70.68
N GLN A 3 -9.83 -14.21 -70.62
CA GLN A 3 -9.75 -13.05 -71.51
C GLN A 3 -8.52 -12.16 -71.19
N PRO A 4 -7.78 -11.69 -72.21
CA PRO A 4 -6.54 -10.92 -72.00
C PRO A 4 -6.74 -9.56 -71.32
N HIS A 5 -7.96 -9.02 -71.35
CA HIS A 5 -8.28 -7.74 -70.72
C HIS A 5 -8.21 -7.76 -69.18
N VAL A 6 -8.44 -8.91 -68.54
CA VAL A 6 -8.37 -9.04 -67.08
C VAL A 6 -6.93 -8.90 -66.58
N PHE A 7 -5.96 -9.40 -67.35
CA PHE A 7 -4.55 -9.37 -66.96
C PHE A 7 -3.97 -7.95 -66.99
N LEU A 8 -4.33 -7.15 -68.00
CA LEU A 8 -3.94 -5.75 -68.10
C LEU A 8 -4.54 -4.88 -66.97
N PHE A 9 -5.79 -5.15 -66.57
CA PHE A 9 -6.40 -4.45 -65.43
C PHE A 9 -5.70 -4.77 -64.10
N ILE A 10 -5.36 -6.03 -63.86
CA ILE A 10 -4.63 -6.45 -62.65
C ILE A 10 -3.22 -5.85 -62.63
N LEU A 11 -2.51 -5.83 -63.77
CA LEU A 11 -1.16 -5.24 -63.86
C LEU A 11 -1.19 -3.72 -63.62
N SER A 12 -2.18 -3.02 -64.17
CA SER A 12 -2.40 -1.59 -63.93
C SER A 12 -2.70 -1.29 -62.45
N LEU A 13 -3.56 -2.10 -61.82
CA LEU A 13 -3.89 -1.96 -60.41
C LEU A 13 -2.68 -2.22 -59.50
N LEU A 14 -1.84 -3.21 -59.83
CA LEU A 14 -0.59 -3.52 -59.10
C LEU A 14 0.45 -2.40 -59.25
N LEU A 15 0.59 -1.81 -60.45
CA LEU A 15 1.47 -0.66 -60.67
C LEU A 15 0.99 0.58 -59.87
N LEU A 16 -0.32 0.84 -59.85
CA LEU A 16 -0.92 1.91 -59.04
C LEU A 16 -0.74 1.65 -57.53
N LEU A 17 -0.89 0.41 -57.06
CA LEU A 17 -0.61 0.02 -55.67
C LEU A 17 0.87 0.23 -55.29
N SER A 18 1.81 -0.04 -56.21
CA SER A 18 3.24 0.17 -55.97
C SER A 18 3.68 1.65 -55.88
N LEU A 19 2.86 2.58 -56.39
CA LEU A 19 3.12 4.03 -56.34
C LEU A 19 2.66 4.69 -55.03
N VAL A 20 1.86 4.01 -54.21
CA VAL A 20 1.30 4.57 -52.96
C VAL A 20 2.18 4.29 -51.74
N THR A 21 3.12 3.35 -51.80
CA THR A 21 4.09 3.07 -50.73
C THR A 21 5.32 4.00 -50.81
N SER A 22 5.08 5.30 -50.61
CA SER A 22 6.15 6.27 -50.32
C SER A 22 6.60 6.08 -48.86
N GLU A 23 7.68 5.33 -48.63
CA GLU A 23 8.43 5.45 -47.38
C GLU A 23 9.06 6.85 -47.35
N MET A 24 8.50 7.76 -46.55
CA MET A 24 9.11 9.06 -46.32
C MET A 24 10.47 8.86 -45.64
N ALA A 25 11.55 9.15 -46.37
CA ALA A 25 12.90 8.97 -45.87
C ALA A 25 13.16 9.87 -44.64
N LYS A 26 13.62 9.26 -43.53
CA LYS A 26 13.92 10.02 -42.29
C LYS A 26 14.97 11.09 -42.54
N ARG A 27 14.67 12.33 -42.15
CA ARG A 27 15.59 13.48 -42.28
C ARG A 27 16.68 13.39 -41.22
N GLU A 28 17.95 13.37 -41.62
CA GLU A 28 19.07 13.30 -40.67
C GLU A 28 19.64 14.70 -40.36
N ALA A 29 19.78 15.01 -39.07
CA ALA A 29 20.38 16.24 -38.56
C ALA A 29 21.63 15.92 -37.71
N HIS A 30 22.81 16.17 -38.29
CA HIS A 30 24.11 15.89 -37.66
C HIS A 30 24.94 17.14 -37.35
N GLN A 31 24.53 18.31 -37.82
CA GLN A 31 25.24 19.59 -37.62
C GLN A 31 24.51 20.45 -36.59
N CYS A 32 25.20 21.43 -36.02
CA CYS A 32 24.61 22.45 -35.14
C CYS A 32 24.17 23.66 -35.99
N GLU A 33 23.08 24.33 -35.61
CA GLU A 33 22.61 25.57 -36.28
C GLU A 33 23.68 26.67 -36.32
N ASP A 34 24.41 26.85 -35.21
CA ASP A 34 25.61 27.71 -35.13
C ASP A 34 26.79 26.92 -34.52
N PRO A 35 27.89 26.69 -35.27
CA PRO A 35 29.10 26.06 -34.74
C PRO A 35 29.88 26.90 -33.70
N LEU A 36 29.78 28.22 -33.78
CA LEU A 36 30.51 29.16 -32.92
C LEU A 36 29.82 29.34 -31.56
N ALA A 37 28.49 29.30 -31.50
CA ALA A 37 27.68 29.39 -30.29
C ALA A 37 28.19 28.50 -29.13
N GLY A 38 28.01 28.95 -27.89
CA GLY A 38 28.41 28.20 -26.69
C GLY A 38 27.70 26.84 -26.54
N THR A 39 26.54 26.68 -27.17
CA THR A 39 25.67 25.49 -27.15
C THR A 39 25.43 25.03 -28.60
N CYS A 40 25.46 23.71 -28.83
CA CYS A 40 25.02 23.14 -30.11
C CYS A 40 23.49 23.01 -30.12
N LYS A 41 22.80 23.75 -30.98
CA LYS A 41 21.34 23.61 -31.17
C LYS A 41 21.02 22.80 -32.44
N GLN A 42 20.03 21.94 -32.36
CA GLN A 42 19.44 21.18 -33.47
C GLN A 42 17.91 21.22 -33.35
N THR A 43 17.20 21.61 -34.41
CA THR A 43 15.73 21.63 -34.49
C THR A 43 15.25 20.79 -35.68
N CYS A 44 14.10 20.12 -35.59
CA CYS A 44 13.51 19.34 -36.69
C CYS A 44 12.01 19.05 -36.50
N ASP A 45 11.24 19.00 -37.60
CA ASP A 45 9.77 19.10 -37.53
C ASP A 45 9.02 17.76 -37.73
N GLU A 46 9.56 16.80 -38.51
CA GLU A 46 8.91 15.50 -38.74
C GLU A 46 9.90 14.39 -39.11
N ASN A 47 9.65 13.17 -38.60
CA ASN A 47 10.35 11.93 -39.00
C ASN A 47 11.90 12.04 -38.94
N CYS A 48 12.43 12.73 -37.94
CA CYS A 48 13.85 13.09 -37.90
C CYS A 48 14.74 12.05 -37.21
N LYS A 49 16.04 12.09 -37.51
CA LYS A 49 17.09 11.43 -36.74
C LYS A 49 18.17 12.46 -36.40
N MET A 50 18.28 12.81 -35.12
CA MET A 50 19.14 13.89 -34.64
C MET A 50 20.27 13.34 -33.80
N SER A 51 21.51 13.70 -34.12
CA SER A 51 22.68 13.33 -33.31
C SER A 51 23.54 14.55 -33.05
N CYS A 52 23.70 14.93 -31.79
CA CYS A 52 24.73 15.90 -31.41
C CYS A 52 26.11 15.29 -31.70
N PRO A 53 27.04 16.02 -32.35
CA PRO A 53 28.43 15.59 -32.42
C PRO A 53 29.05 15.56 -31.02
N SER A 54 30.10 14.76 -30.83
CA SER A 54 30.76 14.56 -29.52
C SER A 54 31.64 15.77 -29.12
N ILE A 55 31.01 16.91 -28.85
CA ILE A 55 31.64 18.21 -28.58
C ILE A 55 31.80 18.42 -27.06
N ASN A 56 32.77 19.23 -26.65
CA ASN A 56 32.93 19.75 -25.29
C ASN A 56 31.94 20.91 -24.97
N LYS A 57 30.74 20.92 -25.57
CA LYS A 57 29.71 21.96 -25.39
C LYS A 57 28.38 21.30 -24.98
N PRO A 58 27.48 22.01 -24.29
CA PRO A 58 26.07 21.64 -24.17
C PRO A 58 25.43 21.37 -25.54
N CYS A 59 24.39 20.53 -25.57
CA CYS A 59 23.58 20.34 -26.78
C CYS A 59 22.08 20.37 -26.46
N GLU A 60 21.32 21.03 -27.34
CA GLU A 60 19.88 21.18 -27.29
C GLU A 60 19.29 20.57 -28.57
N GLN A 61 18.41 19.59 -28.41
CA GLN A 61 17.70 18.93 -29.51
C GLN A 61 16.20 19.14 -29.33
N LEU A 62 15.57 19.85 -30.27
CA LEU A 62 14.12 20.05 -30.33
C LEU A 62 13.54 19.29 -31.52
N CYS A 63 12.53 18.46 -31.23
CA CYS A 63 11.69 17.79 -32.20
C CYS A 63 10.26 18.31 -32.06
N GLU A 64 9.79 19.03 -33.07
CA GLU A 64 8.38 19.38 -33.21
C GLU A 64 7.63 18.24 -33.94
N TYR A 65 6.30 18.25 -33.89
CA TYR A 65 5.30 17.49 -34.68
C TYR A 65 5.52 16.00 -35.10
N GLY A 66 6.51 15.25 -34.59
CA GLY A 66 6.73 13.90 -35.12
C GLY A 66 7.63 12.92 -34.36
N PRO A 67 7.77 11.69 -34.91
CA PRO A 67 8.56 10.62 -34.30
C PRO A 67 10.07 10.77 -34.58
N CYS A 68 10.73 11.69 -33.89
CA CYS A 68 12.18 11.88 -33.97
C CYS A 68 12.98 10.88 -33.11
N ASP A 69 14.01 10.26 -33.70
CA ASP A 69 15.05 9.52 -32.98
C ASP A 69 16.19 10.47 -32.58
N MET A 70 16.21 10.89 -31.31
CA MET A 70 17.20 11.84 -30.79
C MET A 70 18.31 11.16 -29.99
N LYS A 71 19.56 11.49 -30.27
CA LYS A 71 20.75 10.98 -29.57
C LYS A 71 21.67 12.12 -29.13
N CYS A 72 21.91 12.22 -27.82
CA CYS A 72 22.79 13.22 -27.24
C CYS A 72 23.94 12.56 -26.44
N ALA A 73 25.17 12.93 -26.80
CA ALA A 73 26.42 12.33 -26.31
C ALA A 73 27.54 13.39 -26.25
N THR A 74 27.37 14.35 -25.34
CA THR A 74 28.31 15.42 -25.00
C THR A 74 29.07 15.08 -23.71
N LYS A 75 30.16 15.79 -23.41
CA LYS A 75 30.83 15.63 -22.09
C LYS A 75 30.08 16.33 -20.95
N ASP A 76 29.27 17.32 -21.29
CA ASP A 76 28.64 18.25 -20.35
C ASP A 76 27.15 17.90 -20.16
N SER A 77 26.25 18.79 -20.61
CA SER A 77 24.81 18.66 -20.52
C SER A 77 24.14 18.36 -21.87
N CYS A 78 22.92 17.84 -21.78
CA CYS A 78 22.01 17.64 -22.90
C CYS A 78 20.59 17.98 -22.47
N LEU A 79 19.91 18.78 -23.29
CA LEU A 79 18.47 19.00 -23.26
C LEU A 79 17.88 18.38 -24.54
N GLN A 80 16.89 17.51 -24.39
CA GLN A 80 16.19 16.88 -25.50
C GLN A 80 14.70 17.06 -25.29
N GLU A 81 13.99 17.64 -26.24
CA GLU A 81 12.57 17.95 -26.15
C GLU A 81 11.84 17.44 -27.39
N GLN A 82 10.78 16.66 -27.18
CA GLN A 82 9.97 16.07 -28.24
C GLN A 82 8.50 16.35 -28.00
N TRP A 83 7.85 16.97 -28.99
CA TRP A 83 6.43 17.22 -29.01
C TRP A 83 5.79 16.26 -30.03
N CYS A 84 4.82 15.46 -29.59
CA CYS A 84 4.10 14.51 -30.42
C CYS A 84 2.64 14.93 -30.58
N GLU A 85 2.10 14.87 -31.79
CA GLU A 85 0.72 15.28 -32.02
C GLU A 85 -0.30 14.45 -31.23
N MET A 86 -1.18 15.16 -30.51
CA MET A 86 -2.25 14.59 -29.69
C MET A 86 -3.25 13.71 -30.46
N TYR A 87 -3.46 13.99 -31.75
CA TYR A 87 -4.55 13.40 -32.55
C TYR A 87 -4.17 12.14 -33.33
N ALA A 88 -2.87 11.84 -33.46
CA ALA A 88 -2.40 10.63 -34.12
C ALA A 88 -1.89 9.64 -33.05
N PRO A 89 -2.29 8.35 -33.08
CA PRO A 89 -1.81 7.34 -32.13
C PRO A 89 -0.36 6.89 -32.42
N GLN A 90 0.49 7.82 -32.88
CA GLN A 90 1.86 7.54 -33.27
C GLN A 90 2.75 7.29 -32.05
N THR A 91 3.66 6.33 -32.19
CA THR A 91 4.79 6.20 -31.28
C THR A 91 5.76 7.34 -31.53
N CYS A 92 6.00 8.18 -30.52
CA CYS A 92 7.15 9.07 -30.53
C CYS A 92 8.43 8.25 -30.72
N GLY A 93 9.46 8.90 -31.26
CA GLY A 93 10.76 8.25 -31.46
C GLY A 93 11.50 7.99 -30.14
N VAL A 94 12.74 7.49 -30.24
CA VAL A 94 13.50 7.11 -29.06
C VAL A 94 14.52 8.18 -28.69
N VAL A 95 14.29 8.82 -27.54
CA VAL A 95 15.14 9.89 -27.00
C VAL A 95 16.22 9.27 -26.11
N ARG A 96 17.49 9.35 -26.54
CA ARG A 96 18.65 8.70 -25.90
C ARG A 96 19.67 9.73 -25.44
N CYS A 97 20.01 9.70 -24.16
CA CYS A 97 21.04 10.56 -23.58
C CYS A 97 22.12 9.78 -22.83
N THR A 98 23.38 10.14 -23.07
CA THR A 98 24.57 9.50 -22.49
C THR A 98 25.60 10.47 -21.90
N SER A 99 25.26 11.75 -21.81
CA SER A 99 26.12 12.82 -21.26
C SER A 99 26.26 12.73 -19.73
N THR A 100 26.92 13.73 -19.13
CA THR A 100 27.03 13.80 -17.67
C THR A 100 25.66 14.12 -17.06
N ASN A 101 25.03 15.21 -17.50
CA ASN A 101 23.69 15.61 -17.07
C ASN A 101 22.72 15.57 -18.25
N CYS A 102 21.54 15.00 -18.05
CA CYS A 102 20.53 14.85 -19.11
C CYS A 102 19.15 15.27 -18.62
N THR A 103 18.50 16.16 -19.37
CA THR A 103 17.08 16.49 -19.25
C THR A 103 16.38 16.05 -20.53
N GLN A 104 15.36 15.21 -20.41
CA GLN A 104 14.57 14.72 -21.53
C GLN A 104 13.10 15.07 -21.29
N LYS A 105 12.50 15.86 -22.17
CA LYS A 105 11.09 16.27 -22.14
C LYS A 105 10.32 15.59 -23.26
N CYS A 106 9.16 15.07 -22.91
CA CYS A 106 8.21 14.42 -23.81
C CYS A 106 6.85 15.06 -23.57
N ASP A 107 6.30 15.69 -24.59
CA ASP A 107 4.95 16.24 -24.57
C ASP A 107 4.07 15.37 -25.48
N ASP A 108 3.09 14.73 -24.85
CA ASP A 108 2.16 13.76 -25.42
C ASP A 108 2.77 12.55 -26.18
N GLY A 109 1.90 11.75 -26.79
CA GLY A 109 2.28 10.53 -27.54
C GLY A 109 2.92 9.42 -26.70
N ALA A 110 3.62 8.48 -27.35
CA ALA A 110 4.25 7.33 -26.68
C ALA A 110 5.79 7.37 -26.71
N CYS A 111 6.40 8.19 -25.86
CA CYS A 111 7.86 8.34 -25.77
C CYS A 111 8.59 7.18 -25.09
N ASN A 112 9.83 6.96 -25.54
CA ASN A 112 10.79 6.03 -24.93
C ASN A 112 12.07 6.78 -24.52
N LEU A 113 12.10 7.23 -23.27
CA LEU A 113 13.18 8.05 -22.71
C LEU A 113 14.27 7.16 -22.10
N THR A 114 15.42 7.06 -22.76
CA THR A 114 16.55 6.25 -22.32
C THR A 114 17.73 7.12 -21.87
N CYS A 115 18.16 6.92 -20.62
CA CYS A 115 19.20 7.72 -20.01
C CYS A 115 20.28 6.85 -19.35
N ARG A 116 21.55 7.01 -19.74
CA ARG A 116 22.68 6.22 -19.22
C ARG A 116 23.88 7.14 -18.95
N VAL A 117 23.92 7.69 -17.74
CA VAL A 117 24.74 8.87 -17.39
C VAL A 117 25.59 8.65 -16.14
N ARG A 118 26.63 9.47 -15.95
CA ARG A 118 27.53 9.36 -14.79
C ARG A 118 27.01 10.02 -13.51
N SER A 119 26.16 11.03 -13.59
CA SER A 119 25.63 11.74 -12.42
C SER A 119 24.10 11.64 -12.33
N GLN A 120 23.38 12.52 -13.03
CA GLN A 120 21.97 12.78 -12.83
C GLN A 120 21.18 12.79 -14.13
N CYS A 121 19.95 12.27 -14.06
CA CYS A 121 19.01 12.35 -15.17
C CYS A 121 17.64 12.81 -14.72
N ARG A 122 17.04 13.70 -15.51
CA ARG A 122 15.68 14.20 -15.36
C ARG A 122 14.87 13.84 -16.61
N GLN A 123 13.68 13.30 -16.40
CA GLN A 123 12.77 12.87 -17.46
C GLN A 123 11.39 13.45 -17.16
N ASP A 124 10.98 14.48 -17.90
CA ASP A 124 9.69 15.15 -17.75
C ASP A 124 8.71 14.64 -18.82
N CYS A 125 7.53 14.20 -18.40
CA CYS A 125 6.49 13.63 -19.26
C CYS A 125 5.20 14.42 -19.06
N ILE A 126 4.77 15.14 -20.10
CA ILE A 126 3.57 15.95 -20.12
C ILE A 126 2.53 15.25 -21.01
N GLY A 127 1.85 14.25 -20.45
CA GLY A 127 0.80 13.50 -21.14
C GLY A 127 1.23 12.15 -21.73
N GLY A 128 0.33 11.56 -22.51
CA GLY A 128 0.58 10.33 -23.28
C GLY A 128 0.99 9.07 -22.48
N SER A 129 1.97 8.33 -23.02
CA SER A 129 2.47 7.05 -22.52
C SER A 129 4.00 7.03 -22.45
N CYS A 130 4.55 7.81 -21.52
CA CYS A 130 5.98 8.06 -21.37
C CYS A 130 6.74 6.93 -20.63
N ARG A 131 7.46 6.08 -21.38
CA ARG A 131 8.27 4.98 -20.82
C ARG A 131 9.70 5.43 -20.53
N ALA A 132 10.04 5.51 -19.24
CA ALA A 132 11.36 5.90 -18.75
C ALA A 132 12.26 4.68 -18.45
N PHE A 133 13.48 4.69 -18.98
CA PHE A 133 14.54 3.73 -18.63
C PHE A 133 15.82 4.47 -18.21
N CYS A 134 16.09 4.47 -16.91
CA CYS A 134 17.09 5.32 -16.31
C CYS A 134 18.20 4.51 -15.61
N LYS A 135 19.43 4.70 -16.10
CA LYS A 135 20.70 4.11 -15.64
C LYS A 135 21.71 5.22 -15.36
N ALA A 136 21.29 6.24 -14.61
CA ALA A 136 22.25 7.14 -13.98
C ALA A 136 23.01 6.37 -12.89
N LYS A 137 24.17 6.86 -12.48
CA LYS A 137 24.85 6.32 -11.29
C LYS A 137 24.16 6.81 -10.01
N GLU A 138 24.06 8.14 -9.86
CA GLU A 138 23.63 8.74 -8.60
C GLU A 138 22.10 8.88 -8.52
N ARG A 139 21.47 9.63 -9.42
CA ARG A 139 20.05 9.99 -9.30
C ARG A 139 19.29 9.97 -10.62
N CYS A 140 18.08 9.45 -10.60
CA CYS A 140 17.09 9.68 -11.64
C CYS A 140 15.80 10.25 -11.07
N VAL A 141 15.27 11.27 -11.73
CA VAL A 141 13.95 11.88 -11.44
C VAL A 141 13.08 11.73 -12.67
N GLN A 142 11.90 11.13 -12.53
CA GLN A 142 10.83 11.27 -13.52
C GLN A 142 9.71 12.15 -12.95
N ASN A 143 9.29 13.17 -13.70
CA ASN A 143 8.07 13.92 -13.41
C ASN A 143 7.01 13.51 -14.44
N CYS A 144 5.85 13.11 -13.97
CA CYS A 144 4.68 12.74 -14.76
C CYS A 144 3.58 13.75 -14.46
N VAL A 145 3.19 14.56 -15.45
CA VAL A 145 2.05 15.48 -15.29
C VAL A 145 0.76 14.68 -15.44
N ASP A 146 0.60 13.96 -16.55
CA ASP A 146 -0.55 13.09 -16.83
C ASP A 146 -0.15 11.85 -17.64
N GLY A 147 -1.09 10.92 -17.83
CA GLY A 147 -0.97 9.78 -18.73
C GLY A 147 -0.50 8.50 -18.04
N ARG A 148 0.37 7.75 -18.71
CA ARG A 148 0.94 6.49 -18.20
C ARG A 148 2.46 6.57 -18.14
N CYS A 149 3.01 6.68 -16.93
CA CYS A 149 4.45 6.84 -16.70
C CYS A 149 5.07 5.62 -15.98
N PRO A 150 5.49 4.57 -16.72
CA PRO A 150 6.32 3.50 -16.17
C PRO A 150 7.81 3.86 -16.19
N MET A 151 8.40 4.02 -15.00
CA MET A 151 9.83 4.18 -14.80
C MET A 151 10.50 2.84 -14.46
N ARG A 152 11.62 2.55 -15.13
CA ARG A 152 12.57 1.51 -14.73
C ARG A 152 13.89 2.17 -14.36
N CYS A 153 14.26 2.12 -13.09
CA CYS A 153 15.43 2.82 -12.55
C CYS A 153 16.45 1.86 -11.93
N VAL A 154 17.74 2.11 -12.16
CA VAL A 154 18.89 1.31 -11.67
C VAL A 154 19.90 2.18 -10.88
N SER A 155 19.64 3.47 -10.76
CA SER A 155 20.48 4.45 -10.06
C SER A 155 20.40 4.29 -8.53
N HIS A 156 21.36 4.84 -7.79
CA HIS A 156 21.30 4.83 -6.33
C HIS A 156 20.02 5.47 -5.76
N GLN A 157 19.59 6.62 -6.29
CA GLN A 157 18.33 7.26 -5.93
C GLN A 157 17.38 7.32 -7.13
N CYS A 158 16.15 6.87 -6.92
CA CYS A 158 15.10 6.84 -7.93
C CYS A 158 13.87 7.58 -7.40
N GLN A 159 13.52 8.71 -8.02
CA GLN A 159 12.34 9.49 -7.67
C GLN A 159 11.36 9.52 -8.86
N GLN A 160 10.08 9.28 -8.59
CA GLN A 160 9.00 9.52 -9.54
C GLN A 160 7.92 10.39 -8.89
N SER A 161 7.70 11.58 -9.44
CA SER A 161 6.65 12.52 -9.03
C SER A 161 5.50 12.46 -10.02
N CYS A 162 4.26 12.35 -9.54
CA CYS A 162 3.06 12.22 -10.38
C CYS A 162 2.00 13.23 -9.96
N GLN A 163 1.48 14.01 -10.91
CA GLN A 163 0.37 14.93 -10.63
C GLN A 163 -0.96 14.21 -10.80
N VAL A 164 -1.31 13.83 -12.04
CA VAL A 164 -2.43 12.95 -12.40
C VAL A 164 -1.90 11.74 -13.20
N GLY A 165 -2.77 10.75 -13.45
CA GLY A 165 -2.42 9.57 -14.25
C GLY A 165 -1.87 8.35 -13.50
N ALA A 166 -1.46 7.33 -14.26
CA ALA A 166 -1.09 6.01 -13.75
C ALA A 166 0.43 5.81 -13.71
N CYS A 167 0.99 5.72 -12.50
CA CYS A 167 2.42 5.73 -12.27
C CYS A 167 2.96 4.42 -11.70
N SER A 168 4.08 3.93 -12.26
CA SER A 168 4.79 2.79 -11.70
C SER A 168 6.31 2.97 -11.72
N LEU A 169 6.92 2.77 -10.55
CA LEU A 169 8.35 2.88 -10.31
C LEU A 169 8.93 1.48 -10.04
N LYS A 170 9.69 0.94 -10.99
CA LYS A 170 10.40 -0.34 -10.84
C LYS A 170 11.90 -0.09 -10.65
N CYS A 171 12.36 -0.31 -9.43
CA CYS A 171 13.73 -0.11 -9.02
C CYS A 171 14.56 -1.38 -8.99
N ARG A 172 15.83 -1.22 -9.36
CA ARG A 172 16.95 -2.10 -9.06
C ARG A 172 18.07 -1.26 -8.42
N THR A 173 17.73 -0.57 -7.33
CA THR A 173 18.67 0.18 -6.49
C THR A 173 18.91 -0.56 -5.19
N GLY A 174 20.14 -0.45 -4.68
CA GLY A 174 20.50 -0.81 -3.32
C GLY A 174 20.19 0.25 -2.26
N LYS A 175 19.60 1.41 -2.61
CA LYS A 175 19.24 2.46 -1.65
C LYS A 175 17.74 2.84 -1.68
N GLU A 176 17.37 3.94 -2.33
CA GLU A 176 16.10 4.64 -2.10
C GLU A 176 15.22 4.73 -3.36
N CYS A 177 13.94 4.46 -3.19
CA CYS A 177 12.92 4.58 -4.23
C CYS A 177 11.66 5.27 -3.73
N ASP A 178 11.51 6.50 -4.20
CA ASP A 178 10.46 7.42 -3.75
C ASP A 178 9.48 7.67 -4.88
N GLN A 179 8.20 7.39 -4.60
CA GLN A 179 7.10 7.67 -5.50
C GLN A 179 6.12 8.63 -4.81
N GLN A 180 5.81 9.75 -5.44
CA GLN A 180 4.96 10.79 -4.83
C GLN A 180 3.80 11.12 -5.77
N CYS A 181 2.60 11.21 -5.23
CA CYS A 181 1.40 11.61 -5.95
C CYS A 181 0.79 12.88 -5.33
N SER A 182 0.59 13.91 -6.15
CA SER A 182 0.06 15.20 -5.70
C SER A 182 -1.47 15.30 -5.69
N SER A 183 -2.17 14.46 -6.46
CA SER A 183 -3.65 14.45 -6.55
C SER A 183 -4.25 13.02 -6.44
N ASP A 184 -5.36 12.68 -7.10
CA ASP A 184 -5.92 11.32 -7.12
C ASP A 184 -5.28 10.45 -8.23
N CYS A 185 -4.11 9.88 -7.96
CA CYS A 185 -3.47 8.94 -8.90
C CYS A 185 -4.20 7.57 -8.89
N PRO A 186 -4.78 7.09 -10.00
CA PRO A 186 -5.44 5.76 -10.04
C PRO A 186 -4.54 4.59 -9.64
N LEU A 187 -3.22 4.71 -9.82
CA LEU A 187 -2.24 3.72 -9.37
C LEU A 187 -0.88 4.37 -9.06
N VAL A 188 -0.33 4.01 -7.90
CA VAL A 188 1.03 4.34 -7.46
C VAL A 188 1.68 3.02 -7.04
N SER A 189 2.59 2.45 -7.84
CA SER A 189 3.27 1.18 -7.52
C SER A 189 4.81 1.28 -7.52
N CYS A 190 5.41 1.02 -6.34
CA CYS A 190 6.86 0.97 -6.13
C CYS A 190 7.32 -0.48 -5.94
N HIS A 191 8.38 -0.86 -6.65
CA HIS A 191 9.01 -2.17 -6.51
C HIS A 191 10.53 -2.02 -6.36
N SER A 192 11.10 -2.40 -5.21
CA SER A 192 12.54 -2.37 -4.94
C SER A 192 13.11 -3.76 -4.67
N LYS A 193 14.18 -4.14 -5.37
CA LYS A 193 14.82 -5.47 -5.24
C LYS A 193 15.76 -5.61 -4.05
N GLU A 194 16.38 -4.51 -3.63
CA GLU A 194 17.50 -4.50 -2.67
C GLU A 194 17.31 -3.43 -1.60
N GLY A 195 16.74 -2.26 -1.96
CA GLY A 195 16.49 -1.15 -1.05
C GLY A 195 15.05 -1.04 -0.51
N SER A 196 14.75 0.17 -0.02
CA SER A 196 13.42 0.56 0.47
C SER A 196 12.48 1.02 -0.66
N CYS A 197 11.20 1.21 -0.34
CA CYS A 197 10.23 1.97 -1.12
C CYS A 197 9.50 2.96 -0.22
N LYS A 198 9.29 4.18 -0.70
CA LYS A 198 8.43 5.19 -0.10
C LYS A 198 7.35 5.59 -1.11
N GLN A 199 6.11 5.63 -0.66
CA GLN A 199 4.97 6.09 -1.44
C GLN A 199 4.18 7.12 -0.65
N LEU A 200 4.07 8.34 -1.20
CA LEU A 200 3.28 9.43 -0.63
C LEU A 200 2.13 9.78 -1.56
N GLY A 201 0.94 10.01 -1.04
CA GLY A 201 -0.23 10.44 -1.81
C GLY A 201 -1.13 11.39 -1.03
N ASN A 202 -1.50 12.51 -1.65
CA ASN A 202 -2.65 13.32 -1.21
C ASN A 202 -3.99 12.70 -1.68
N GLY A 203 -3.92 11.74 -2.59
CA GLY A 203 -5.02 10.91 -3.08
C GLY A 203 -4.45 9.68 -3.77
N GLY A 204 -5.34 8.79 -4.21
CA GLY A 204 -4.97 7.67 -5.07
C GLY A 204 -5.64 6.36 -4.69
N LYS A 205 -6.43 5.82 -5.63
CA LYS A 205 -7.21 4.58 -5.45
C LYS A 205 -6.37 3.37 -5.02
N LYS A 206 -5.10 3.28 -5.43
CA LYS A 206 -4.26 2.10 -5.15
C LYS A 206 -2.77 2.42 -5.00
N MET A 207 -2.22 2.14 -3.82
CA MET A 207 -0.81 2.25 -3.46
C MET A 207 -0.22 0.86 -3.21
N ILE A 208 0.80 0.45 -3.96
CA ILE A 208 1.39 -0.90 -3.85
C ILE A 208 2.92 -0.83 -3.67
N ILE A 209 3.42 -1.26 -2.50
CA ILE A 209 4.84 -1.51 -2.25
C ILE A 209 5.17 -3.00 -2.34
N ARG A 210 6.24 -3.30 -3.06
CA ARG A 210 6.99 -4.56 -2.95
C ARG A 210 8.48 -4.22 -2.79
N ALA A 211 9.01 -4.22 -1.57
CA ALA A 211 10.40 -3.84 -1.31
C ALA A 211 11.14 -4.87 -0.47
N LYS A 212 12.46 -4.99 -0.64
CA LYS A 212 13.24 -5.99 0.10
C LYS A 212 13.30 -5.67 1.60
N THR A 213 13.56 -4.42 1.95
CA THR A 213 13.82 -4.04 3.35
C THR A 213 12.61 -3.35 4.00
N VAL A 214 12.38 -2.08 3.66
CA VAL A 214 11.39 -1.22 4.32
C VAL A 214 10.43 -0.63 3.29
N GLY A 215 9.14 -0.66 3.62
CA GLY A 215 8.08 0.03 2.91
C GLY A 215 7.47 1.13 3.76
N TYR A 216 7.24 2.31 3.18
CA TYR A 216 6.50 3.40 3.80
C TYR A 216 5.39 3.87 2.86
N GLN A 217 4.13 3.81 3.28
CA GLN A 217 2.98 4.33 2.53
C GLN A 217 2.24 5.37 3.36
N GLU A 218 1.97 6.53 2.79
CA GLU A 218 1.17 7.60 3.40
C GLU A 218 0.10 8.05 2.41
N CYS A 219 -1.17 7.93 2.80
CA CYS A 219 -2.31 8.50 2.10
C CYS A 219 -2.97 9.52 3.01
N ARG A 220 -3.00 10.79 2.61
CA ARG A 220 -3.55 11.88 3.44
C ARG A 220 -5.07 12.03 3.33
N SER A 221 -5.64 11.70 2.17
CA SER A 221 -7.07 11.85 1.90
C SER A 221 -7.51 10.95 0.74
N GLY A 222 -8.81 10.66 0.67
CA GLY A 222 -9.42 9.88 -0.42
C GLY A 222 -9.47 8.37 -0.17
N ASN A 223 -10.13 7.66 -1.09
CA ASN A 223 -10.44 6.23 -0.95
C ASN A 223 -9.24 5.32 -1.30
N CYS A 224 -8.24 5.30 -0.42
CA CYS A 224 -6.95 4.64 -0.65
C CYS A 224 -6.93 3.14 -0.32
N GLN A 225 -6.50 2.31 -1.28
CA GLN A 225 -6.09 0.92 -1.02
C GLN A 225 -4.56 0.85 -0.88
N GLN A 226 -4.05 0.72 0.35
CA GLN A 226 -2.63 0.59 0.66
C GLN A 226 -2.25 -0.89 0.83
N LYS A 227 -1.40 -1.43 -0.05
CA LYS A 227 -0.83 -2.78 0.08
C LYS A 227 0.69 -2.71 0.22
N CYS A 228 1.23 -3.17 1.35
CA CYS A 228 2.66 -3.22 1.61
C CYS A 228 3.16 -4.65 1.80
N THR A 229 4.21 -5.03 1.07
CA THR A 229 4.88 -6.33 1.20
C THR A 229 6.40 -6.17 1.24
N THR A 230 7.03 -6.61 2.33
CA THR A 230 8.50 -6.52 2.55
C THR A 230 9.05 -7.64 3.44
N ASP A 231 10.37 -7.85 3.45
CA ASP A 231 10.97 -8.89 4.31
C ASP A 231 11.20 -8.41 5.75
N ILE A 232 11.27 -7.09 5.98
CA ILE A 232 11.60 -6.52 7.30
C ILE A 232 10.42 -5.70 7.83
N ARG A 233 10.17 -4.50 7.32
CA ARG A 233 9.14 -3.60 7.89
C ARG A 233 8.23 -2.94 6.87
N CYS A 234 7.00 -2.69 7.28
CA CYS A 234 6.05 -1.86 6.56
C CYS A 234 5.43 -0.84 7.52
N TYR A 235 5.43 0.42 7.10
CA TYR A 235 4.78 1.54 7.76
C TYR A 235 3.64 2.02 6.85
N GLN A 236 2.41 2.04 7.35
CA GLN A 236 1.24 2.49 6.62
C GLN A 236 0.51 3.56 7.43
N ASN A 237 0.44 4.79 6.92
CA ASN A 237 -0.32 5.88 7.50
C ASN A 237 -1.46 6.28 6.58
N CYS A 238 -2.62 6.51 7.16
CA CYS A 238 -3.86 6.86 6.49
C CYS A 238 -4.58 7.99 7.22
N GLY A 239 -4.99 9.02 6.46
CA GLY A 239 -5.89 10.07 6.92
C GLY A 239 -7.29 9.51 7.18
N GLY A 240 -7.91 8.90 6.18
CA GLY A 240 -9.22 8.30 6.33
C GLY A 240 -9.73 7.59 5.07
N SER A 241 -10.86 6.90 5.22
CA SER A 241 -11.57 6.13 4.18
C SER A 241 -10.69 5.16 3.38
N CYS A 242 -9.84 4.39 4.08
CA CYS A 242 -8.82 3.55 3.46
C CYS A 242 -8.92 2.08 3.86
N ASN A 243 -8.35 1.21 3.02
CA ASN A 243 -8.05 -0.18 3.32
C ASN A 243 -6.53 -0.37 3.34
N GLN A 244 -5.99 -0.84 4.46
CA GLN A 244 -4.56 -1.05 4.70
C GLN A 244 -4.26 -2.54 4.85
N GLU A 245 -3.58 -3.14 3.87
CA GLU A 245 -3.11 -4.52 3.90
C GLU A 245 -1.58 -4.56 4.10
N CYS A 246 -1.13 -5.19 5.19
CA CYS A 246 0.27 -5.19 5.60
C CYS A 246 0.80 -6.61 5.84
N ASN A 247 1.70 -7.06 4.96
CA ASN A 247 2.31 -8.38 4.99
C ASN A 247 3.84 -8.26 4.94
N SER A 248 4.48 -8.16 6.10
CA SER A 248 5.92 -8.02 6.25
C SER A 248 6.55 -9.17 7.02
N GLY A 249 7.78 -9.55 6.66
CA GLY A 249 8.51 -10.66 7.29
C GLY A 249 8.90 -10.43 8.75
N LYS A 250 8.88 -9.19 9.28
CA LYS A 250 9.12 -8.93 10.71
C LYS A 250 8.08 -8.04 11.39
N SER A 251 7.84 -6.82 10.93
CA SER A 251 6.95 -5.89 11.65
C SER A 251 6.16 -4.93 10.75
N CYS A 252 4.85 -4.90 10.96
CA CYS A 252 3.92 -3.97 10.33
C CYS A 252 3.36 -2.99 11.36
N GLU A 253 3.38 -1.71 11.00
CA GLU A 253 2.84 -0.61 11.80
C GLU A 253 1.80 0.14 10.95
N GLN A 254 0.52 0.07 11.35
CA GLN A 254 -0.62 0.63 10.62
C GLN A 254 -1.32 1.71 11.46
N TYR A 255 -1.44 2.91 10.91
CA TYR A 255 -2.05 4.07 11.53
C TYR A 255 -3.21 4.62 10.69
N CYS A 256 -4.35 4.80 11.33
CA CYS A 256 -5.52 5.52 10.82
C CYS A 256 -5.73 6.76 11.71
N THR A 257 -5.89 7.96 11.15
CA THR A 257 -5.71 9.21 11.93
C THR A 257 -6.86 10.22 11.89
N ILE A 258 -7.20 10.77 10.73
CA ILE A 258 -8.05 11.95 10.58
C ILE A 258 -9.54 11.60 10.69
N ASP A 259 -10.05 10.68 9.86
CA ASP A 259 -11.51 10.43 9.78
C ASP A 259 -11.99 9.22 10.59
N GLY A 260 -11.07 8.33 11.00
CA GLY A 260 -11.37 7.09 11.73
C GLY A 260 -12.02 5.97 10.92
N ASN A 261 -12.49 6.23 9.71
CA ASN A 261 -13.07 5.23 8.80
C ASN A 261 -11.95 4.46 8.08
N CYS A 262 -11.49 3.33 8.65
CA CYS A 262 -10.36 2.57 8.09
C CYS A 262 -10.51 1.06 8.34
N ASP A 263 -10.22 0.24 7.33
CA ASP A 263 -10.04 -1.21 7.46
C ASP A 263 -8.54 -1.55 7.49
N GLN A 264 -8.02 -2.03 8.61
CA GLN A 264 -6.62 -2.41 8.81
C GLN A 264 -6.50 -3.93 8.88
N THR A 265 -5.75 -4.55 7.96
CA THR A 265 -5.42 -5.98 7.96
C THR A 265 -3.92 -6.20 8.03
N CYS A 266 -3.46 -6.99 9.01
CA CYS A 266 -2.03 -7.27 9.21
C CYS A 266 -1.75 -8.77 9.40
N SER A 267 -0.74 -9.28 8.69
CA SER A 267 -0.34 -10.70 8.70
C SER A 267 1.18 -10.90 8.87
N SER A 268 1.82 -10.01 9.62
CA SER A 268 3.28 -10.02 9.85
C SER A 268 3.67 -10.78 11.12
N ASN A 269 4.96 -11.00 11.39
CA ASN A 269 5.37 -11.59 12.67
C ASN A 269 4.94 -10.73 13.87
N LYS A 270 5.13 -9.41 13.77
CA LYS A 270 4.59 -8.43 14.71
C LYS A 270 3.68 -7.43 13.99
N CYS A 271 2.53 -7.16 14.57
CA CYS A 271 1.56 -6.19 14.06
C CYS A 271 1.23 -5.16 15.15
N LEU A 272 1.40 -3.87 14.82
CA LEU A 272 0.86 -2.76 15.59
C LEU A 272 -0.19 -2.06 14.73
N GLN A 273 -1.44 -2.06 15.21
CA GLN A 273 -2.57 -1.40 14.57
C GLN A 273 -3.07 -0.31 15.51
N ARG A 274 -3.21 0.93 15.01
CA ARG A 274 -3.68 2.07 15.79
C ARG A 274 -4.74 2.86 15.03
N CYS A 275 -5.92 2.92 15.65
CA CYS A 275 -7.03 3.77 15.25
C CYS A 275 -7.00 5.06 16.08
N GLY A 276 -6.64 6.17 15.45
CA GLY A 276 -6.58 7.50 16.07
C GLY A 276 -7.97 8.06 16.41
N GLN A 277 -8.97 7.78 15.58
CA GLN A 277 -10.38 8.06 15.86
C GLN A 277 -11.24 6.82 15.61
N GLY A 278 -12.28 6.63 16.41
CA GLY A 278 -13.11 5.41 16.44
C GLY A 278 -14.15 5.26 15.35
N ARG A 279 -14.36 6.26 14.48
CA ARG A 279 -15.54 6.38 13.61
C ARG A 279 -15.53 5.37 12.45
N ASN A 280 -15.81 4.11 12.78
CA ASN A 280 -15.75 2.91 11.92
C ASN A 280 -14.33 2.39 11.63
N CYS A 281 -13.43 2.43 12.62
CA CYS A 281 -12.11 1.82 12.46
C CYS A 281 -12.16 0.32 12.78
N LYS A 282 -11.81 -0.54 11.82
CA LYS A 282 -11.75 -2.00 11.95
C LYS A 282 -10.32 -2.50 11.86
N MET A 283 -9.88 -3.24 12.88
CA MET A 283 -8.55 -3.82 12.98
C MET A 283 -8.65 -5.36 12.93
N THR A 284 -8.15 -5.98 11.87
CA THR A 284 -8.02 -7.44 11.74
C THR A 284 -6.55 -7.83 11.78
N CYS A 285 -6.20 -8.73 12.70
CA CYS A 285 -4.81 -9.09 12.95
C CYS A 285 -4.60 -10.61 12.94
N GLY A 286 -3.82 -11.09 11.97
CA GLY A 286 -3.33 -12.46 11.85
C GLY A 286 -1.81 -12.52 12.04
N ALA A 287 -1.28 -11.85 13.06
CA ALA A 287 0.16 -11.86 13.32
C ALA A 287 0.64 -13.26 13.72
N THR A 288 1.85 -13.66 13.29
CA THR A 288 2.35 -15.02 13.58
C THR A 288 2.98 -15.16 14.98
N LEU A 289 3.34 -14.04 15.64
CA LEU A 289 3.88 -14.04 17.00
C LEU A 289 3.07 -13.13 17.94
N GLN A 290 2.96 -11.85 17.61
CA GLN A 290 2.42 -10.83 18.51
C GLN A 290 1.59 -9.80 17.76
N CYS A 291 0.41 -9.51 18.27
CA CYS A 291 -0.43 -8.42 17.81
C CYS A 291 -0.73 -7.43 18.92
N GLU A 292 -0.72 -6.15 18.57
CA GLU A 292 -1.12 -5.04 19.41
C GLU A 292 -2.11 -4.14 18.65
N GLN A 293 -3.30 -3.96 19.21
CA GLN A 293 -4.37 -3.14 18.67
C GLN A 293 -4.70 -2.02 19.67
N ARG A 294 -4.55 -0.75 19.25
CA ARG A 294 -4.78 0.43 20.10
C ARG A 294 -5.89 1.31 19.54
N CYS A 295 -6.88 1.57 20.38
CA CYS A 295 -8.01 2.44 20.11
C CYS A 295 -8.14 3.52 21.22
N PRO A 296 -7.24 4.51 21.27
CA PRO A 296 -7.25 5.52 22.32
C PRO A 296 -8.58 6.30 22.40
N GLN A 297 -9.11 6.78 21.27
CA GLN A 297 -10.34 7.58 21.24
C GLN A 297 -11.63 6.74 21.26
N GLY A 298 -11.55 5.44 21.61
CA GLY A 298 -12.71 4.56 21.69
C GLY A 298 -13.37 4.23 20.34
N GLY A 299 -14.47 3.47 20.35
CA GLY A 299 -15.35 3.22 19.19
C GLY A 299 -14.86 2.21 18.13
N CYS A 300 -13.66 1.63 18.26
CA CYS A 300 -13.12 0.73 17.25
C CYS A 300 -13.62 -0.72 17.37
N GLN A 301 -13.59 -1.45 16.26
CA GLN A 301 -13.73 -2.90 16.22
C GLN A 301 -12.36 -3.56 16.00
N GLY A 302 -11.98 -4.53 16.83
CA GLY A 302 -10.71 -5.25 16.71
C GLY A 302 -10.87 -6.76 16.82
N VAL A 303 -10.39 -7.49 15.82
CA VAL A 303 -10.32 -8.97 15.81
C VAL A 303 -8.85 -9.38 15.79
N CYS A 304 -8.45 -10.20 16.76
CA CYS A 304 -7.08 -10.69 16.90
C CYS A 304 -7.01 -12.22 16.87
N ASN A 305 -6.34 -12.76 15.86
CA ASN A 305 -6.12 -14.19 15.61
C ASN A 305 -4.66 -14.61 15.88
N SER A 306 -3.86 -13.73 16.49
CA SER A 306 -2.44 -13.94 16.80
C SER A 306 -2.25 -14.85 18.03
N PRO A 307 -1.14 -15.60 18.15
CA PRO A 307 -0.83 -16.37 19.35
C PRO A 307 -0.82 -15.54 20.65
N SER A 308 -0.37 -14.28 20.55
CA SER A 308 -0.44 -13.28 21.61
C SER A 308 -1.15 -12.02 21.11
N CYS A 309 -2.16 -11.58 21.86
CA CYS A 309 -3.04 -10.46 21.52
C CYS A 309 -3.09 -9.44 22.66
N PHE A 310 -2.72 -8.20 22.39
CA PHE A 310 -2.91 -7.05 23.26
C PHE A 310 -3.89 -6.08 22.61
N GLN A 311 -5.04 -5.83 23.25
CA GLN A 311 -6.09 -4.97 22.73
C GLN A 311 -6.42 -3.90 23.77
N LEU A 312 -6.23 -2.63 23.43
CA LEU A 312 -6.34 -1.49 24.35
C LEU A 312 -7.34 -0.45 23.83
N CYS A 313 -8.29 -0.06 24.68
CA CYS A 313 -9.33 0.93 24.41
C CYS A 313 -9.41 1.94 25.55
N ASP A 314 -9.06 3.20 25.32
CA ASP A 314 -8.96 4.16 26.43
C ASP A 314 -10.30 4.87 26.65
N SER A 315 -10.93 5.45 25.62
CA SER A 315 -12.22 6.16 25.73
C SER A 315 -13.50 5.29 25.61
N GLY A 316 -13.38 3.96 25.59
CA GLY A 316 -14.54 3.05 25.64
C GLY A 316 -15.26 2.79 24.31
N ASN A 317 -16.43 2.16 24.36
CA ASN A 317 -17.25 1.77 23.20
C ASN A 317 -16.53 0.89 22.16
N CYS A 318 -15.50 0.14 22.55
CA CYS A 318 -14.77 -0.76 21.64
C CYS A 318 -15.37 -2.17 21.63
N SER A 319 -15.30 -2.84 20.48
CA SER A 319 -15.62 -4.26 20.34
C SER A 319 -14.36 -5.04 20.02
N PHE A 320 -13.87 -5.83 20.98
CA PHE A 320 -12.65 -6.63 20.86
C PHE A 320 -12.93 -8.12 20.94
N GLU A 321 -12.58 -8.83 19.86
CA GLU A 321 -12.57 -10.28 19.76
C GLU A 321 -11.13 -10.78 19.72
N CYS A 322 -10.75 -11.58 20.72
CA CYS A 322 -9.52 -12.35 20.72
C CYS A 322 -9.85 -13.81 20.42
N LYS A 323 -9.04 -14.45 19.57
CA LYS A 323 -9.10 -15.88 19.23
C LYS A 323 -7.78 -16.61 19.52
N GLY A 324 -6.80 -15.89 20.05
CA GLY A 324 -5.51 -16.44 20.44
C GLY A 324 -5.55 -17.21 21.77
N PRO A 325 -4.55 -18.04 22.06
CA PRO A 325 -4.37 -18.69 23.37
C PRO A 325 -3.95 -17.71 24.48
N HIS A 326 -3.39 -16.54 24.15
CA HIS A 326 -2.99 -15.51 25.11
C HIS A 326 -3.63 -14.16 24.75
N CYS A 327 -4.67 -13.78 25.49
CA CYS A 327 -5.45 -12.57 25.30
C CYS A 327 -5.28 -11.60 26.47
N HIS A 328 -4.95 -10.35 26.18
CA HIS A 328 -4.96 -9.25 27.13
C HIS A 328 -5.80 -8.09 26.57
N GLN A 329 -6.99 -7.90 27.13
CA GLN A 329 -7.97 -6.91 26.70
C GLN A 329 -8.19 -5.89 27.81
N ASN A 330 -7.97 -4.61 27.51
CA ASN A 330 -8.20 -3.51 28.45
C ASN A 330 -9.14 -2.46 27.84
N CYS A 331 -10.19 -2.09 28.57
CA CYS A 331 -11.11 -1.02 28.22
C CYS A 331 -11.35 -0.09 29.42
N SER A 332 -10.80 1.13 29.39
CA SER A 332 -10.89 2.06 30.51
C SER A 332 -12.20 2.87 30.53
N GLY A 333 -12.73 3.25 29.36
CA GLY A 333 -13.87 4.17 29.23
C GLY A 333 -15.27 3.55 29.29
N GLY A 334 -15.38 2.23 29.45
CA GLY A 334 -16.67 1.54 29.54
C GLY A 334 -17.34 1.30 28.19
N GLY A 335 -18.56 0.75 28.20
CA GLY A 335 -19.33 0.48 26.97
C GLY A 335 -18.70 -0.58 26.05
N CYS A 336 -17.69 -1.32 26.50
CA CYS A 336 -16.93 -2.25 25.65
C CYS A 336 -17.53 -3.65 25.61
N THR A 337 -17.38 -4.32 24.47
CA THR A 337 -17.58 -5.77 24.34
C THR A 337 -16.22 -6.44 24.23
N LEU A 338 -15.87 -7.26 25.22
CA LEU A 338 -14.60 -8.01 25.29
C LEU A 338 -14.89 -9.50 25.18
N SER A 339 -14.15 -10.21 24.33
CA SER A 339 -14.35 -11.65 24.10
C SER A 339 -13.05 -12.44 23.91
N CYS A 340 -13.01 -13.63 24.52
CA CYS A 340 -11.93 -14.63 24.45
C CYS A 340 -12.50 -16.03 24.12
N PRO A 341 -11.71 -16.97 23.58
CA PRO A 341 -12.15 -18.35 23.42
C PRO A 341 -12.15 -19.07 24.78
N VAL A 342 -13.05 -20.03 24.99
CA VAL A 342 -13.10 -20.85 26.22
C VAL A 342 -11.79 -21.62 26.44
N GLY A 343 -11.18 -22.14 25.36
CA GLY A 343 -9.87 -22.81 25.38
C GLY A 343 -8.63 -21.91 25.46
N ALA A 344 -8.76 -20.63 25.82
CA ALA A 344 -7.60 -19.75 26.00
C ALA A 344 -6.70 -20.23 27.16
N LYS A 345 -5.38 -20.31 26.94
CA LYS A 345 -4.40 -20.58 28.01
C LYS A 345 -4.30 -19.43 29.01
N SER A 346 -4.50 -18.20 28.55
CA SER A 346 -4.63 -17.01 29.38
C SER A 346 -5.56 -16.01 28.70
N CYS A 347 -6.54 -15.53 29.45
CA CYS A 347 -7.41 -14.43 29.05
C CYS A 347 -7.56 -13.47 30.22
N VAL A 348 -6.98 -12.28 30.08
CA VAL A 348 -7.11 -11.16 31.02
C VAL A 348 -8.01 -10.12 30.36
N GLN A 349 -9.12 -9.81 31.01
CA GLN A 349 -10.11 -8.84 30.56
C GLN A 349 -10.30 -7.82 31.68
N HIS A 350 -9.91 -6.57 31.43
CA HIS A 350 -10.05 -5.47 32.38
C HIS A 350 -11.02 -4.43 31.82
N CYS A 351 -12.08 -4.15 32.57
CA CYS A 351 -12.93 -2.97 32.37
C CYS A 351 -13.39 -2.46 33.75
N PRO A 352 -12.84 -1.34 34.24
CA PRO A 352 -13.22 -0.77 35.54
C PRO A 352 -14.44 0.16 35.44
N ALA A 353 -14.83 0.56 34.23
CA ALA A 353 -15.99 1.40 33.96
C ALA A 353 -17.25 0.58 33.66
N GLN A 354 -18.40 1.25 33.69
CA GLN A 354 -19.71 0.61 33.55
C GLN A 354 -20.02 0.16 32.10
N ASN A 355 -21.10 -0.61 31.95
CA ASN A 355 -21.63 -1.08 30.65
C ASN A 355 -20.66 -1.94 29.84
N CYS A 356 -19.83 -2.74 30.50
CA CYS A 356 -18.94 -3.69 29.84
C CYS A 356 -19.56 -5.09 29.75
N SER A 357 -19.57 -5.65 28.53
CA SER A 357 -19.95 -7.03 28.25
C SER A 357 -18.68 -7.86 28.12
N ILE A 358 -18.42 -8.72 29.11
CA ILE A 358 -17.26 -9.61 29.13
C ILE A 358 -17.73 -11.02 28.82
N THR A 359 -17.19 -11.63 27.77
CA THR A 359 -17.66 -12.95 27.29
C THR A 359 -16.53 -13.94 27.08
N ARG A 360 -16.82 -15.22 27.35
CA ARG A 360 -16.09 -16.36 26.81
C ARG A 360 -16.96 -17.06 25.77
N LYS A 361 -16.36 -17.39 24.62
CA LYS A 361 -17.06 -17.84 23.41
C LYS A 361 -16.57 -19.24 23.00
N GLU A 362 -17.51 -20.12 22.72
CA GLU A 362 -17.29 -21.49 22.24
C GLU A 362 -18.49 -21.87 21.36
N ASP A 363 -18.25 -22.19 20.09
CA ASP A 363 -19.20 -22.73 19.10
C ASP A 363 -20.68 -22.30 19.24
N GLY A 364 -20.91 -20.99 19.36
CA GLY A 364 -22.23 -20.36 19.40
C GLY A 364 -22.86 -20.19 20.79
N HIS A 365 -22.27 -20.76 21.85
CA HIS A 365 -22.64 -20.47 23.23
C HIS A 365 -21.80 -19.31 23.81
N PHE A 366 -22.46 -18.46 24.60
CA PHE A 366 -21.87 -17.29 25.25
C PHE A 366 -22.02 -17.39 26.76
N MET A 367 -20.89 -17.38 27.47
CA MET A 367 -20.87 -17.14 28.92
C MET A 367 -20.59 -15.65 29.13
N VAL A 368 -21.61 -14.89 29.55
CA VAL A 368 -21.55 -13.43 29.74
C VAL A 368 -21.41 -13.10 31.23
N LYS A 369 -20.37 -12.36 31.62
CA LYS A 369 -20.36 -11.61 32.89
C LYS A 369 -20.75 -10.17 32.57
N ASN A 370 -21.91 -9.74 33.06
CA ASN A 370 -22.36 -8.36 32.97
C ASN A 370 -21.90 -7.62 34.24
N THR A 371 -21.15 -6.54 34.12
CA THR A 371 -20.65 -5.78 35.27
C THR A 371 -21.66 -4.71 35.70
N SER A 372 -22.71 -5.15 36.42
CA SER A 372 -23.39 -4.31 37.40
C SER A 372 -22.75 -4.59 38.76
N ASP A 373 -22.09 -3.58 39.31
CA ASP A 373 -21.39 -3.57 40.61
C ASP A 373 -20.23 -4.57 40.74
N ASP A 374 -18.98 -4.06 40.84
CA ASP A 374 -17.81 -4.90 41.13
C ASP A 374 -16.79 -4.13 42.00
N TYR A 375 -17.00 -4.15 43.32
CA TYR A 375 -15.90 -4.09 44.27
C TYR A 375 -15.35 -5.51 44.43
N GLY A 376 -14.22 -5.80 43.78
CA GLY A 376 -13.41 -6.98 44.06
C GLY A 376 -13.76 -8.23 43.24
N ILE A 377 -12.81 -8.64 42.41
CA ILE A 377 -12.86 -9.91 41.68
C ILE A 377 -12.88 -11.07 42.69
N HIS A 378 -14.06 -11.62 42.96
CA HIS A 378 -14.22 -12.87 43.69
C HIS A 378 -14.24 -14.05 42.70
N PHE A 379 -13.19 -14.86 42.73
CA PHE A 379 -13.26 -16.24 42.22
C PHE A 379 -13.94 -17.09 43.28
N ASN A 380 -15.28 -17.22 43.22
CA ASN A 380 -15.92 -18.34 43.91
C ASN A 380 -15.64 -19.62 43.12
N GLY A 381 -15.00 -20.56 43.80
CA GLY A 381 -14.80 -21.90 43.29
C GLY A 381 -16.12 -22.59 42.98
N ILE A 382 -16.01 -23.60 42.12
CA ILE A 382 -17.06 -24.58 41.89
C ILE A 382 -17.43 -25.21 43.23
N GLU A 383 -18.71 -25.09 43.62
CA GLU A 383 -19.47 -26.24 44.11
C GLU A 383 -20.97 -25.95 44.19
N THR A 384 -21.72 -26.53 43.26
CA THR A 384 -22.69 -27.60 43.58
C THR A 384 -22.69 -28.53 42.34
N LYS A 385 -22.97 -29.83 42.43
CA LYS A 385 -23.88 -30.51 43.35
C LYS A 385 -23.37 -31.92 43.70
N THR A 386 -23.57 -32.36 44.94
CA THR A 386 -24.13 -33.70 45.16
C THR A 386 -25.63 -33.64 44.85
N ASN A 387 -25.98 -33.83 43.58
CA ASN A 387 -27.26 -34.44 43.28
C ASN A 387 -27.05 -35.93 43.54
N SER A 388 -27.80 -36.52 44.48
CA SER A 388 -28.25 -37.90 44.28
C SER A 388 -28.94 -37.91 42.91
N GLY A 389 -28.44 -38.70 41.98
CA GLY A 389 -28.78 -38.53 40.55
C GLY A 389 -30.29 -38.67 40.29
N SER A 390 -30.88 -38.08 39.26
CA SER A 390 -30.43 -37.18 38.18
C SER A 390 -31.53 -37.30 37.12
N VAL A 391 -32.16 -36.19 36.72
CA VAL A 391 -32.92 -35.92 35.46
C VAL A 391 -33.93 -34.78 35.74
N TRP A 392 -34.34 -34.08 34.68
CA TRP A 392 -35.02 -32.78 34.70
C TRP A 392 -36.57 -32.84 34.75
N LEU A 393 -37.19 -31.65 34.86
CA LEU A 393 -38.62 -31.29 34.63
C LEU A 393 -39.54 -31.46 35.88
N PRO A 394 -40.74 -30.82 35.91
CA PRO A 394 -40.83 -29.46 36.47
C PRO A 394 -41.86 -29.30 37.61
N CYS A 395 -41.88 -28.10 38.20
CA CYS A 395 -42.64 -27.62 39.35
C CYS A 395 -44.01 -28.27 39.68
N SER A 396 -44.17 -28.73 40.92
CA SER A 396 -45.46 -28.68 41.64
C SER A 396 -45.27 -28.58 43.16
N LEU A 397 -46.08 -27.74 43.77
CA LEU A 397 -46.19 -27.37 45.19
C LEU A 397 -46.33 -28.58 46.16
N ASN A 398 -45.72 -28.54 47.36
CA ASN A 398 -46.36 -27.90 48.54
C ASN A 398 -45.53 -27.95 49.84
N PHE A 399 -45.90 -27.11 50.82
CA PHE A 399 -45.31 -27.02 52.16
C PHE A 399 -45.59 -28.27 53.03
N ARG A 400 -44.60 -28.71 53.84
CA ARG A 400 -44.66 -28.67 55.34
C ARG A 400 -43.47 -29.35 56.05
N ASN A 401 -43.27 -28.91 57.30
CA ASN A 401 -42.60 -29.56 58.43
C ASN A 401 -41.05 -29.68 58.41
N VAL A 402 -40.43 -28.68 59.03
CA VAL A 402 -39.14 -28.75 59.73
C VAL A 402 -39.28 -29.64 60.98
N PHE A 403 -38.32 -30.53 61.27
CA PHE A 403 -37.59 -30.65 62.56
C PHE A 403 -36.69 -31.91 62.68
N ALA A 404 -35.61 -31.76 63.47
CA ALA A 404 -34.71 -32.80 64.03
C ALA A 404 -33.80 -33.56 63.01
N PHE A 405 -32.52 -33.84 63.24
CA PHE A 405 -31.78 -34.19 64.47
C PHE A 405 -30.28 -33.86 64.33
N TYR A 406 -29.59 -33.54 65.43
CA TYR A 406 -28.17 -33.90 65.64
C TYR A 406 -27.83 -33.88 67.14
N ALA A 407 -27.31 -34.99 67.66
CA ALA A 407 -26.74 -35.10 69.01
C ALA A 407 -25.89 -36.39 69.13
N VAL A 408 -25.00 -36.43 70.14
CA VAL A 408 -24.35 -37.64 70.73
C VAL A 408 -23.20 -38.25 69.91
N TRP A 409 -21.99 -38.54 70.43
CA TRP A 409 -21.33 -38.34 71.76
C TRP A 409 -19.78 -38.39 71.56
N ILE A 410 -18.93 -37.90 72.48
CA ILE A 410 -18.16 -38.65 73.53
C ILE A 410 -17.11 -37.63 74.10
N VAL A 411 -16.65 -37.54 75.35
CA VAL A 411 -17.01 -38.08 76.69
C VAL A 411 -16.41 -37.16 77.81
N SER A 412 -17.05 -37.13 78.99
CA SER A 412 -16.65 -36.76 80.37
C SER A 412 -15.36 -36.00 80.75
N THR A 413 -15.49 -35.04 81.69
CA THR A 413 -15.16 -35.21 83.14
C THR A 413 -15.72 -34.09 84.05
N TYR A 414 -16.36 -34.47 85.19
CA TYR A 414 -16.70 -33.78 86.47
C TYR A 414 -17.13 -32.27 86.50
N ILE A 415 -18.22 -31.79 87.13
CA ILE A 415 -18.95 -32.02 88.42
C ILE A 415 -18.43 -31.22 89.64
N LEU A 416 -19.32 -30.39 90.22
CA LEU A 416 -19.30 -29.67 91.52
C LEU A 416 -18.12 -28.70 91.77
N THR A 417 -18.33 -27.40 92.01
CA THR A 417 -19.29 -26.76 92.92
C THR A 417 -19.91 -25.48 92.37
#